data_AF-A0A1W5YR40-F1
#
_entry.id   AF-A0A1W5YR40-F1
#
_cell.length_a   1.000
_cell.length_b   1.000
_cell.length_c   1.000
_cell.angle_alpha   90.00
_cell.angle_beta   90.00
_cell.angle_gamma   90.00
#
_symmetry.space_group_name_H-M   'P 1'
#
loop_
_entity.id
_entity.type
_entity.pdbx_description
1 polymer ?
#
loop_
_entity_poly.entity_id
_entity_poly.type
_entity_poly.pdbx_seq_one_letter_code
_entity_poly.pdbx_strand_id
1 'polypeptide(L)' 'EFALDNVGFTVKNVSVKDIKRGMAAGDGKNDAPKAADTFKAQVIILNHPGEIHSGYAPVLDCHTAHIRAN' A
#
# COMPACT_ATOMS: atom_id res chain seq x y z
N GLU A 1 11.19 -19.86 -3.01
CA GLU A 1 10.29 -21.01 -3.21
C GLU A 1 8.95 -20.91 -2.47
N PHE A 2 8.64 -19.79 -1.79
CA PHE A 2 7.41 -19.62 -0.99
C PHE A 2 6.66 -18.32 -1.32
N ALA A 3 6.61 -17.94 -2.61
CA ALA A 3 5.81 -16.79 -2.99
C ALA A 3 4.32 -17.13 -2.84
N LEU A 4 3.53 -16.22 -2.23
CA LEU A 4 2.07 -16.27 -2.07
C LEU A 4 1.51 -17.06 -0.87
N ASP A 5 2.35 -17.54 0.05
CA ASP A 5 1.86 -18.17 1.28
C ASP A 5 1.27 -17.14 2.26
N ASN A 6 0.10 -17.44 2.82
CA ASN A 6 -0.47 -16.66 3.92
C ASN A 6 0.20 -17.06 5.24
N VAL A 7 1.10 -16.22 5.74
CA VAL A 7 1.92 -16.50 6.91
C VAL A 7 1.74 -15.47 8.02
N GLY A 8 1.83 -15.93 9.26
CA GLY A 8 2.06 -15.09 10.43
C GLY A 8 3.49 -15.30 10.94
N PHE A 9 4.16 -14.23 11.35
CA PHE A 9 5.50 -14.30 11.93
C PHE A 9 5.59 -13.45 13.20
N THR A 10 6.50 -13.83 14.10
CA THR A 10 6.71 -13.14 15.38
C THR A 10 7.90 -12.19 15.28
N VAL A 11 7.72 -10.96 15.75
CA VAL A 11 8.79 -9.94 15.86
C VAL A 11 8.94 -9.50 17.31
N LYS A 12 10.17 -9.22 17.75
CA LYS A 12 10.47 -8.70 19.10
C LYS A 12 10.68 -7.18 19.05
N ASN A 13 10.43 -6.51 20.17
CA ASN A 13 10.69 -5.07 20.35
C ASN A 13 9.89 -4.14 19.42
N VAL A 14 8.74 -4.59 18.93
CA VAL A 14 7.80 -3.76 18.14
C VAL A 14 6.43 -3.82 18.81
N SER A 15 5.83 -2.67 19.09
CA SER A 15 4.49 -2.60 19.66
C SER A 15 3.44 -2.83 18.59
N VAL A 16 2.32 -3.46 18.96
CA VAL A 16 1.14 -3.57 18.09
C VAL A 16 0.56 -2.21 17.68
N LYS A 17 0.88 -1.14 18.43
CA LYS A 17 0.44 0.23 18.10
C LYS A 17 1.28 0.87 16.99
N ASP A 18 2.49 0.36 16.75
CA ASP A 18 3.43 0.91 15.78
C ASP A 18 3.24 0.30 14.39
N ILE A 19 2.50 -0.82 14.31
CA ILE A 19 2.20 -1.53 13.06
C ILE A 19 0.71 -1.49 12.77
N LYS A 20 0.36 -1.42 11.48
CA LYS A 20 -1.04 -1.39 11.02
C LYS A 20 -1.20 -2.13 9.71
N ARG A 21 -2.42 -2.57 9.43
CA ARG A 21 -2.80 -3.11 8.12
C ARG A 21 -2.45 -2.09 7.03
N GLY A 22 -1.91 -2.59 5.91
CA GLY A 22 -1.41 -1.76 4.82
C GLY A 22 0.08 -1.43 4.88
N MET A 23 0.78 -1.74 5.98
CA MET A 23 2.24 -1.67 6.01
C MET A 23 2.88 -2.84 5.25
N ALA A 24 4.02 -2.57 4.61
CA ALA A 24 4.83 -3.58 3.94
C ALA A 24 6.03 -3.96 4.81
N ALA A 25 6.28 -5.27 4.98
CA ALA A 25 7.44 -5.80 5.66
C ALA A 25 8.39 -6.46 4.64
N GLY A 26 9.69 -6.25 4.81
CA GLY A 26 10.73 -6.81 3.94
C GLY A 26 12.08 -6.87 4.66
N ASP A 27 13.09 -7.47 4.03
CA ASP A 27 14.43 -7.58 4.59
C ASP A 27 15.11 -6.20 4.63
N GLY A 28 15.54 -5.77 5.82
CA GLY A 28 16.24 -4.51 6.02
C GLY A 28 17.59 -4.40 5.28
N LYS A 29 18.16 -5.52 4.84
CA LYS A 29 19.46 -5.58 4.14
C LYS A 29 19.32 -5.76 2.63
N ASN A 30 18.11 -6.02 2.12
CA ASN A 30 17.90 -6.33 0.72
C ASN A 30 16.66 -5.58 0.20
N ASP A 31 16.91 -4.37 -0.34
CA ASP A 31 15.89 -3.46 -0.88
C ASP A 31 14.65 -3.32 0.01
N ALA A 32 14.88 -2.81 1.22
CA ALA A 32 13.83 -2.64 2.21
C ALA A 32 12.68 -1.76 1.67
N PRO A 33 11.41 -2.09 2.00
CA PRO A 33 10.26 -1.27 1.60
C PRO A 33 10.39 0.18 2.09
N LYS A 34 10.02 1.13 1.23
CA LYS A 34 10.07 2.57 1.52
C LYS A 34 8.68 3.20 1.38
N ALA A 35 8.44 4.26 2.15
CA ALA A 35 7.26 5.08 1.96
C ALA A 35 7.33 5.80 0.60
N ALA A 36 6.17 5.94 -0.04
CA ALA A 36 6.02 6.71 -1.26
C ALA A 36 5.06 7.87 -1.01
N ASP A 37 5.54 9.09 -1.19
CA ASP A 37 4.71 10.30 -1.10
C ASP A 37 3.85 10.46 -2.36
N THR A 38 4.43 10.15 -3.53
CA THR A 38 3.75 10.17 -4.82
C THR A 38 4.27 9.04 -5.71
N PHE A 39 3.44 8.60 -6.65
CA PHE A 39 3.82 7.64 -7.67
C PHE A 39 3.08 7.95 -8.98
N LYS A 40 3.67 7.56 -10.10
CA LYS A 40 3.00 7.60 -11.41
C LYS A 40 2.41 6.23 -11.69
N ALA A 41 1.16 6.20 -12.15
CA ALA A 41 0.49 4.97 -12.57
C ALA A 41 -0.25 5.21 -13.88
N GLN A 42 -0.42 4.13 -14.64
CA GLN A 42 -1.37 4.10 -15.74
C GLN A 42 -2.71 3.65 -15.18
N VAL A 43 -3.76 4.41 -15.48
CA VAL A 43 -5.12 4.14 -15.00
C VAL A 43 -6.05 3.91 -16.18
N ILE A 44 -7.01 3.01 -15.98
CA ILE A 44 -8.13 2.80 -16.90
C ILE A 44 -9.38 3.23 -16.13
N ILE A 45 -10.12 4.18 -16.69
CA ILE A 45 -11.37 4.65 -16.09
C ILE A 45 -12.50 3.74 -16.55
N LEU A 46 -13.19 3.11 -15.60
CA LEU A 46 -14.39 2.30 -15.86
C LEU A 46 -15.61 3.21 -16.05
N ASN A 47 -16.80 2.61 -16.24
CA ASN A 47 -18.04 3.36 -16.43
C ASN A 47 -18.39 4.20 -15.17
N HIS A 48 -17.89 5.43 -15.14
CA HIS A 48 -18.07 6.40 -14.06
C HIS A 48 -18.95 7.55 -14.57
N PRO A 49 -20.04 7.92 -13.87
CA PRO A 49 -20.97 8.94 -14.35
C PRO A 49 -20.41 10.38 -14.31
N GLY A 50 -19.20 10.57 -13.78
CA GLY A 50 -18.57 11.87 -13.61
C GLY A 50 -17.27 12.02 -14.39
N GLU A 51 -16.73 13.23 -14.33
CA GLU A 51 -15.44 13.58 -14.91
C GLU A 51 -14.34 13.59 -13.84
N ILE A 52 -13.13 13.22 -14.24
CA ILE A 52 -11.95 13.22 -13.37
C ILE A 52 -11.00 14.30 -13.86
N HIS A 53 -10.77 15.29 -13.01
CA HIS A 53 -9.88 16.43 -13.26
C HIS A 53 -8.65 16.37 -12.35
N SER A 54 -7.63 17.18 -12.65
CA SER A 54 -6.47 17.33 -11.77
C SER A 54 -6.91 17.76 -10.36
N GLY A 55 -6.40 17.09 -9.34
CA GLY A 55 -6.82 17.29 -7.94
C GLY A 55 -7.98 16.40 -7.50
N TYR A 56 -8.49 15.52 -8.36
CA TYR A 56 -9.41 14.47 -7.91
C TYR A 56 -8.71 13.53 -6.92
N ALA A 57 -9.31 13.39 -5.73
CA ALA A 57 -8.73 12.74 -4.55
C ALA A 57 -9.53 11.49 -4.13
N PRO A 58 -9.48 10.38 -4.91
CA PRO A 58 -10.19 9.16 -4.59
C PRO A 58 -9.51 8.41 -3.44
N VAL A 59 -10.20 7.39 -2.92
CA VAL A 59 -9.55 6.36 -2.12
C VAL A 59 -8.91 5.33 -3.05
N LEU A 60 -7.68 4.95 -2.74
CA LEU A 60 -6.89 3.95 -3.44
C LEU A 60 -6.75 2.73 -2.54
N ASP A 61 -7.12 1.58 -3.10
CA ASP A 61 -6.79 0.27 -2.56
C ASP A 61 -5.55 -0.27 -3.29
N CYS A 62 -4.49 -0.55 -2.54
CA CYS A 62 -3.26 -1.16 -3.07
C CYS A 62 -2.77 -2.25 -2.11
N HIS A 63 -2.76 -3.49 -2.57
CA HIS A 63 -2.53 -4.67 -1.73
C HIS A 63 -3.48 -4.71 -0.52
N THR A 64 -2.98 -4.47 0.69
CA THR A 64 -3.79 -4.40 1.92
C THR A 64 -3.96 -2.96 2.43
N ALA A 65 -3.35 -1.98 1.76
CA ALA A 65 -3.48 -0.57 2.09
C ALA A 65 -4.76 0.00 1.48
N HIS A 66 -5.43 0.86 2.26
CA HIS A 66 -6.64 1.58 1.89
C HIS A 66 -6.44 3.04 2.31
N ILE A 67 -6.15 3.91 1.34
CA ILE A 67 -5.64 5.27 1.61
C ILE A 67 -6.31 6.27 0.68
N ARG A 68 -6.72 7.43 1.19
CA ARG A 68 -7.14 8.56 0.35
C ARG A 68 -5.93 9.23 -0.31
N ALA A 69 -5.94 9.36 -1.63
CA ALA A 69 -4.96 10.18 -2.35
C ALA A 69 -5.20 11.67 -2.02
N ASN A 70 -4.13 12.43 -1.80
CA ASN A 70 -4.15 13.87 -1.56
C ASN A 70 -3.30 14.60 -2.61
#